data_AF-A0AAJ0LYM6-F1
#
_entry.id   AF-A0AAJ0LYM6-F1
#
_cell.length_a   1.000
_cell.length_b   1.000
_cell.length_c   1.000
_cell.angle_alpha   90.00
_cell.angle_beta   90.00
_cell.angle_gamma   90.00
#
_symmetry.space_group_name_H-M   'P 1'
#
loop_
_entity.id
_entity.type
_entity.pdbx_description
1 polymer ?
#
loop_
_entity_poly.entity_id
_entity_poly.type
_entity_poly.pdbx_seq_one_letter_code
_entity_poly.pdbx_strand_id
1 'polypeptide(L)'
;MPRAKSKKEEPVEAGSDVAMEEAPPSHQPESRDDMSVDQDENGDAEDVEDEEMDEDEEEEEVQRVRLLPGSTPTAASFEFLNEGHTLGNALRYVIMKNPDVEFCAYAIPHPSEAKMNVRIQTFEGTTAIQALEKGLRDLQELCDVVSDKFIDARERFAASGSS
;
A
#
# COMPACT_ATOMS: atom_id res chain seq x y z
N MET A 1 -20.98 66.53 -19.93
CA MET A 1 -19.99 67.03 -20.91
C MET A 1 -18.89 65.99 -21.09
N PRO A 2 -18.31 65.87 -22.29
CA PRO A 2 -18.18 64.60 -23.00
C PRO A 2 -16.76 64.28 -23.50
N ARG A 3 -16.56 63.05 -24.01
CA ARG A 3 -15.71 62.60 -25.15
C ARG A 3 -15.74 61.05 -25.12
N ALA A 4 -16.35 60.24 -26.00
CA ALA A 4 -16.52 60.22 -27.47
C ALA A 4 -15.19 60.45 -28.20
N LYS A 5 -14.70 59.62 -29.13
CA LYS A 5 -15.24 58.48 -29.92
C LYS A 5 -14.06 57.86 -30.72
N SER A 6 -14.13 56.55 -31.01
CA SER A 6 -13.77 55.85 -32.29
C SER A 6 -12.29 55.88 -32.77
N LYS A 7 -11.71 54.91 -33.49
CA LYS A 7 -12.23 53.94 -34.48
C LYS A 7 -11.16 52.86 -34.79
N LYS A 8 -11.57 51.57 -34.70
CA LYS A 8 -11.33 50.38 -35.56
C LYS A 8 -10.23 50.37 -36.64
N GLU A 9 -9.40 49.32 -36.67
CA GLU A 9 -9.30 48.28 -37.75
C GLU A 9 -8.33 47.11 -37.37
N GLU A 10 -8.73 45.88 -37.70
CA GLU A 10 -8.09 44.54 -37.53
C GLU A 10 -7.23 44.16 -38.78
N PRO A 11 -6.74 42.91 -39.01
CA PRO A 11 -6.54 41.71 -38.15
C PRO A 11 -5.13 41.05 -38.29
N VAL A 12 -4.84 40.01 -37.50
CA VAL A 12 -4.05 38.84 -37.95
C VAL A 12 -4.49 37.60 -37.15
N GLU A 13 -4.89 36.55 -37.88
CA GLU A 13 -5.47 35.28 -37.42
C GLU A 13 -4.44 34.12 -37.30
N ALA A 14 -4.95 33.00 -36.74
CA ALA A 14 -4.53 31.60 -36.79
C ALA A 14 -3.58 31.12 -35.65
N GLY A 15 -3.80 29.99 -34.98
CA GLY A 15 -4.76 28.87 -35.09
C GLY A 15 -4.73 28.08 -33.77
N SER A 16 -5.87 27.61 -33.25
CA SER A 16 -6.46 26.25 -33.41
C SER A 16 -5.62 25.10 -32.83
N ASP A 17 -6.22 24.42 -31.85
CA ASP A 17 -5.90 23.12 -31.23
C ASP A 17 -4.79 22.28 -31.88
N VAL A 18 -3.80 21.91 -31.07
CA VAL A 18 -2.80 20.90 -31.44
C VAL A 18 -3.44 19.52 -31.32
N ALA A 19 -4.01 19.06 -32.43
CA ALA A 19 -4.42 17.69 -32.65
C ALA A 19 -3.21 16.75 -32.72
N MET A 20 -3.39 15.50 -32.26
CA MET A 20 -2.41 14.42 -32.37
C MET A 20 -1.92 14.27 -33.81
N GLU A 21 -0.60 14.29 -34.01
CA GLU A 21 0.01 13.98 -35.30
C GLU A 21 0.72 12.62 -35.21
N GLU A 22 0.17 11.66 -35.96
CA GLU A 22 0.76 10.37 -36.26
C GLU A 22 2.10 10.55 -36.97
N ALA A 23 3.15 9.91 -36.44
CA ALA A 23 4.40 9.75 -37.18
C ALA A 23 4.24 8.63 -38.24
N PRO A 24 4.72 8.83 -39.48
CA PRO A 24 4.47 7.92 -40.60
C PRO A 24 5.19 6.55 -40.47
N PRO A 25 4.64 5.48 -41.08
CA PRO A 25 5.24 4.14 -41.04
C PRO A 25 6.49 4.11 -41.91
N SER A 26 7.64 3.75 -41.32
CA SER A 26 8.87 3.56 -42.08
C SER A 26 8.81 2.24 -42.85
N HIS A 27 8.93 2.40 -44.15
CA HIS A 27 9.00 1.43 -45.24
C HIS A 27 9.84 0.17 -44.95
N GLN A 28 9.28 -1.01 -45.27
CA GLN A 28 10.02 -2.25 -45.50
C GLN A 28 10.61 -2.23 -46.94
N PRO A 29 11.70 -2.96 -47.20
CA PRO A 29 11.52 -4.05 -48.16
C PRO A 29 12.15 -5.37 -47.71
N GLU A 30 11.41 -6.44 -47.93
CA GLU A 30 11.93 -7.80 -47.94
C GLU A 30 12.69 -8.06 -49.24
N SER A 31 13.88 -8.65 -49.15
CA SER A 31 14.45 -9.44 -50.25
C SER A 31 15.28 -10.59 -49.68
N ARG A 32 14.61 -11.73 -49.64
CA ARG A 32 15.05 -13.12 -49.78
C ARG A 32 16.47 -13.43 -50.28
N ASP A 33 16.92 -14.59 -49.79
CA ASP A 33 17.83 -15.59 -50.35
C ASP A 33 19.35 -15.30 -50.35
N ASP A 34 20.06 -15.90 -49.39
CA ASP A 34 21.22 -16.74 -49.70
C ASP A 34 21.43 -17.78 -48.57
N MET A 35 21.38 -19.07 -48.95
CA MET A 35 21.77 -20.19 -48.11
C MET A 35 23.24 -20.51 -48.37
N SER A 36 24.06 -20.56 -47.33
CA SER A 36 25.22 -21.45 -47.30
C SER A 36 25.28 -22.13 -45.92
N VAL A 37 25.07 -23.45 -45.96
CA VAL A 37 25.35 -24.40 -44.89
C VAL A 37 26.78 -24.88 -45.14
N ASP A 38 27.67 -24.68 -44.17
CA ASP A 38 28.87 -25.48 -44.04
C ASP A 38 28.98 -25.98 -42.57
N GLN A 39 28.75 -27.30 -42.48
CA GLN A 39 29.26 -28.28 -41.52
C GLN A 39 30.75 -28.07 -41.19
N ASP A 40 31.38 -28.42 -40.06
CA ASP A 40 31.13 -29.22 -38.86
C ASP A 40 32.19 -28.75 -37.84
N GLU A 41 31.99 -28.90 -36.53
CA GLU A 41 32.97 -29.53 -35.62
C GLU A 41 32.46 -29.56 -34.17
N ASN A 42 32.32 -30.79 -33.65
CA ASN A 42 32.01 -31.11 -32.27
C ASN A 42 33.09 -30.55 -31.33
N GLY A 43 32.66 -29.77 -30.32
CA GLY A 43 33.45 -29.41 -29.15
C GLY A 43 32.65 -29.73 -27.89
N ASP A 44 33.06 -30.79 -27.22
CA ASP A 44 32.61 -31.27 -25.91
C ASP A 44 32.65 -30.10 -24.89
N ALA A 45 31.47 -29.70 -24.39
CA ALA A 45 31.34 -28.73 -23.31
C ALA A 45 30.71 -29.45 -22.13
N GLU A 46 31.49 -29.66 -21.08
CA GLU A 46 31.07 -30.28 -19.84
C GLU A 46 29.90 -29.50 -19.23
N ASP A 47 28.77 -30.20 -19.00
CA ASP A 47 27.65 -29.70 -18.20
C ASP A 47 28.15 -29.41 -16.77
N VAL A 48 28.43 -28.15 -16.48
CA VAL A 48 28.55 -27.66 -15.11
C VAL A 48 27.12 -27.45 -14.63
N GLU A 49 26.61 -28.38 -13.82
CA GLU A 49 25.40 -28.17 -13.03
C GLU A 49 25.68 -26.99 -12.09
N ASP A 50 25.22 -25.81 -12.49
CA ASP A 50 25.20 -24.61 -11.67
C ASP A 50 24.20 -24.89 -10.55
N GLU A 51 24.69 -25.31 -9.39
CA GLU A 51 23.89 -25.35 -8.16
C GLU A 51 23.52 -23.90 -7.86
N GLU A 52 22.33 -23.48 -8.31
CA GLU A 52 21.75 -22.20 -7.92
C GLU A 52 21.70 -22.16 -6.39
N MET A 53 22.64 -21.42 -5.79
CA MET A 53 22.55 -21.02 -4.39
C MET A 53 21.28 -20.19 -4.28
N ASP A 54 20.24 -20.75 -3.66
CA ASP A 54 19.15 -19.99 -3.09
C ASP A 54 19.78 -19.01 -2.08
N GLU A 55 20.13 -17.81 -2.55
CA GLU A 55 20.51 -16.70 -1.69
C GLU A 55 19.26 -16.34 -0.87
N ASP A 56 19.17 -16.88 0.35
CA ASP A 56 18.21 -16.42 1.34
C ASP A 56 18.46 -14.92 1.58
N GLU A 57 17.78 -14.05 0.81
CA GLU A 57 17.75 -12.61 1.04
C GLU A 57 17.21 -12.39 2.46
N GLU A 58 18.07 -12.07 3.41
CA GLU A 58 17.68 -11.65 4.75
C GLU A 58 16.82 -10.38 4.64
N GLU A 59 15.50 -10.53 4.57
CA GLU A 59 14.57 -9.40 4.59
C GLU A 59 14.76 -8.63 5.92
N GLU A 60 15.40 -7.45 5.87
CA GLU A 60 15.56 -6.60 7.04
C GLU A 60 14.18 -6.32 7.67
N GLU A 61 13.96 -6.75 8.92
CA GLU A 61 12.72 -6.49 9.64
C GLU A 61 12.53 -4.99 9.86
N VAL A 62 11.79 -4.35 8.96
CA VAL A 62 11.55 -2.91 9.01
C VAL A 62 10.73 -2.61 10.27
N GLN A 63 11.26 -1.79 11.18
CA GLN A 63 10.53 -1.33 12.37
C GLN A 63 9.27 -0.54 11.95
N ARG A 64 8.10 -1.21 11.96
CA ARG A 64 6.82 -0.64 11.50
C ARG A 64 6.17 0.31 12.50
N VAL A 65 6.58 0.28 13.77
CA VAL A 65 5.99 1.08 14.86
C VAL A 65 7.05 1.91 15.56
N ARG A 66 6.83 3.21 15.67
CA ARG A 66 7.74 4.16 16.36
C ARG A 66 7.04 4.88 17.48
N LEU A 67 7.73 5.06 18.62
CA LEU A 67 7.25 5.90 19.71
C LEU A 67 7.62 7.36 19.42
N LEU A 68 6.64 8.25 19.38
CA LEU A 68 6.87 9.67 19.15
C LEU A 68 7.36 10.38 20.44
N PRO A 69 8.16 11.46 20.32
CA PRO A 69 8.65 12.22 21.46
C PRO A 69 7.50 12.87 22.25
N GLY A 70 7.72 13.07 23.55
CA GLY A 70 6.68 13.58 24.47
C GLY A 70 5.75 12.49 25.00
N SER A 71 6.19 11.23 24.94
CA SER A 71 5.50 10.10 25.56
C SER A 71 5.85 10.02 27.05
N THR A 72 4.82 9.81 27.85
CA THR A 72 4.87 9.53 29.29
C THR A 72 4.37 8.10 29.53
N PRO A 73 4.62 7.49 30.70
CA PRO A 73 4.18 6.12 30.96
C PRO A 73 2.67 5.92 30.78
N THR A 74 1.86 6.91 31.14
CA THR A 74 0.39 6.87 31.06
C THR A 74 -0.17 7.50 29.79
N ALA A 75 0.63 8.26 29.03
CA ALA A 75 0.17 8.89 27.79
C ALA A 75 1.27 8.90 26.72
N ALA A 76 1.07 8.15 25.65
CA ALA A 76 2.05 7.96 24.59
C ALA A 76 1.42 8.14 23.20
N SER A 77 2.25 8.59 22.24
CA SER A 77 1.89 8.65 20.83
C SER A 77 2.74 7.66 20.05
N PHE A 78 2.09 6.82 19.24
CA PHE A 78 2.72 5.83 18.38
C PHE A 78 2.50 6.21 16.92
N GLU A 79 3.50 6.00 16.09
CA GLU A 79 3.43 6.15 14.64
C GLU A 79 3.56 4.77 13.99
N PHE A 80 2.59 4.43 13.16
CA PHE A 80 2.57 3.22 12.34
C PHE A 80 2.91 3.57 10.90
N LEU A 81 3.87 2.85 10.33
CA LEU A 81 4.28 2.98 8.94
C LEU A 81 3.49 2.00 8.07
N ASN A 82 3.08 2.47 6.88
CA ASN A 82 2.30 1.73 5.90
C ASN A 82 0.94 1.23 6.42
N GLU A 83 0.35 1.97 7.37
CA GLU A 83 -0.96 1.67 7.97
C GLU A 83 -1.90 2.87 7.89
N GLY A 84 -3.21 2.61 7.99
CA GLY A 84 -4.24 3.64 7.82
C GLY A 84 -5.55 3.36 8.55
N HIS A 85 -6.65 3.91 8.02
CA HIS A 85 -7.97 3.88 8.68
C HIS A 85 -8.47 2.48 9.04
N THR A 86 -8.13 1.46 8.26
CA THR A 86 -8.54 0.08 8.50
C THR A 86 -8.04 -0.42 9.84
N LEU A 87 -6.72 -0.42 10.05
CA LEU A 87 -6.12 -0.81 11.33
C LEU A 87 -6.45 0.23 12.43
N GLY A 88 -6.36 1.52 12.12
CA GLY A 88 -6.58 2.59 13.08
C GLY A 88 -7.96 2.57 13.72
N ASN A 89 -9.02 2.41 12.92
CA ASN A 89 -10.38 2.38 13.43
C ASN A 89 -10.66 1.12 14.26
N ALA A 90 -10.18 -0.04 13.79
CA ALA A 90 -10.32 -1.30 14.52
C ALA A 90 -9.59 -1.24 15.86
N LEU A 91 -8.32 -0.83 15.85
CA LEU A 91 -7.48 -0.73 17.03
C LEU A 91 -8.04 0.29 18.04
N ARG A 92 -8.47 1.46 17.57
CA ARG A 92 -9.13 2.46 18.41
C ARG A 92 -10.36 1.86 19.10
N TYR A 93 -11.19 1.13 18.38
CA TYR A 93 -12.40 0.53 18.94
C TYR A 93 -12.07 -0.48 20.05
N VAL A 94 -11.13 -1.39 19.79
CA VAL A 94 -10.74 -2.43 20.74
C VAL A 94 -10.09 -1.82 21.98
N ILE A 95 -9.14 -0.89 21.81
CA ILE A 95 -8.46 -0.23 22.93
C ILE A 95 -9.44 0.55 23.81
N MET A 96 -10.42 1.24 23.22
CA MET A 96 -11.46 1.96 23.97
C MET A 96 -12.40 1.05 24.77
N LYS A 97 -12.39 -0.27 24.54
CA LYS A 97 -13.14 -1.23 25.37
C LYS A 97 -12.43 -1.58 26.67
N ASN A 98 -11.13 -1.33 26.76
CA ASN A 98 -10.38 -1.56 27.98
C ASN A 98 -10.74 -0.48 29.02
N PRO A 99 -11.26 -0.84 30.21
CA PRO A 99 -11.59 0.14 31.25
C PRO A 99 -10.39 0.92 31.78
N ASP A 100 -9.17 0.41 31.60
CA ASP A 100 -7.93 1.06 32.04
C ASP A 100 -7.48 2.17 31.08
N VAL A 101 -8.15 2.34 29.94
CA VAL A 101 -7.86 3.37 28.95
C VAL A 101 -8.85 4.51 29.09
N GLU A 102 -8.31 5.72 29.29
CA GLU A 102 -9.11 6.95 29.35
C GLU A 102 -9.40 7.48 27.95
N PHE A 103 -8.39 7.47 27.08
CA PHE A 103 -8.48 8.07 25.76
C PHE A 103 -7.69 7.29 24.72
N CYS A 104 -8.31 7.02 23.58
CA CYS A 104 -7.63 6.51 22.39
C CYS A 104 -8.18 7.20 21.15
N ALA A 105 -7.27 7.74 20.34
CA ALA A 105 -7.58 8.34 19.05
C ALA A 105 -6.48 8.04 18.05
N TYR A 106 -6.85 8.00 16.77
CA TYR A 106 -5.90 7.91 15.68
C TYR A 106 -6.14 9.05 14.68
N ALA A 107 -5.08 9.46 13.99
CA ALA A 107 -5.13 10.47 12.95
C ALA A 107 -4.12 10.14 11.86
N ILE A 108 -4.50 10.38 10.61
CA ILE A 108 -3.59 10.36 9.46
C ILE A 108 -3.15 11.81 9.24
N PRO A 109 -1.86 12.17 9.44
CA PRO A 109 -1.40 13.55 9.31
C PRO A 109 -1.68 14.13 7.92
N HIS A 110 -1.50 13.33 6.88
CA HIS A 110 -1.76 13.71 5.50
C HIS A 110 -2.11 12.46 4.65
N PRO A 111 -3.16 12.49 3.81
CA PRO A 111 -3.61 11.31 3.06
C PRO A 111 -2.59 10.76 2.05
N SER A 112 -1.63 11.58 1.61
CA SER A 112 -0.56 11.14 0.71
C SER A 112 0.63 10.46 1.43
N GLU A 113 0.65 10.48 2.76
CA GLU A 113 1.65 9.75 3.54
C GLU A 113 1.04 8.47 4.08
N ALA A 114 1.70 7.33 3.85
CA ALA A 114 1.32 6.06 4.43
C ALA A 114 1.79 5.97 5.90
N LYS A 115 1.33 6.91 6.74
CA LYS A 115 1.63 6.98 8.17
C LYS A 115 0.39 7.26 8.96
N MET A 116 0.25 6.59 10.09
CA MET A 116 -0.86 6.78 11.01
C MET A 116 -0.34 7.01 12.42
N ASN A 117 -0.85 8.04 13.09
CA ASN A 117 -0.52 8.33 14.47
C ASN A 117 -1.64 7.88 15.39
N VAL A 118 -1.31 7.16 16.47
CA VAL A 118 -2.24 6.70 17.50
C VAL A 118 -1.81 7.29 18.84
N ARG A 119 -2.71 8.02 19.50
CA ARG A 119 -2.51 8.54 20.86
C ARG A 119 -3.31 7.70 21.83
N ILE A 120 -2.66 7.22 22.88
CA ILE A 120 -3.28 6.48 23.98
C ILE A 120 -2.99 7.21 25.28
N GLN A 121 -4.02 7.35 26.12
CA GLN A 121 -3.91 7.81 27.51
C GLN A 121 -4.63 6.80 28.40
N THR A 122 -3.95 6.32 29.43
CA THR A 122 -4.43 5.33 30.40
C THR A 122 -4.59 5.97 31.77
N PHE A 123 -5.42 5.36 32.60
CA PHE A 123 -5.52 5.70 34.02
C PHE A 123 -4.27 5.22 34.80
N GLU A 124 -4.19 5.60 36.07
CA GLU A 124 -3.16 5.10 36.98
C GLU A 124 -3.28 3.58 37.15
N GLY A 125 -2.21 2.84 36.83
CA GLY A 125 -2.14 1.37 36.99
C GLY A 125 -1.67 0.63 35.75
N THR A 126 -1.88 1.19 34.55
CA THR A 126 -1.46 0.58 33.28
C THR A 126 -0.66 1.58 32.46
N THR A 127 0.36 1.09 31.75
CA THR A 127 1.13 1.93 30.83
C THR A 127 0.49 1.98 29.43
N ALA A 128 0.68 3.07 28.72
CA ALA A 128 0.17 3.22 27.35
C ALA A 128 0.71 2.14 26.39
N ILE A 129 1.93 1.65 26.62
CA ILE A 129 2.55 0.55 25.86
C ILE A 129 1.80 -0.77 26.13
N GLN A 130 1.55 -1.10 27.40
CA GLN A 130 0.80 -2.29 27.76
C GLN A 130 -0.63 -2.25 27.23
N ALA A 131 -1.28 -1.09 27.27
CA ALA A 131 -2.61 -0.91 26.69
C ALA A 131 -2.61 -1.13 25.17
N LEU A 132 -1.58 -0.67 24.46
CA LEU A 132 -1.42 -0.92 23.02
C LEU A 132 -1.21 -2.42 22.74
N GLU A 133 -0.29 -3.06 23.45
CA GLU A 133 0.03 -4.48 23.28
C GLU A 133 -1.19 -5.35 23.55
N LYS A 134 -1.91 -5.09 24.66
CA LYS A 134 -3.17 -5.75 24.97
C LYS A 134 -4.21 -5.52 23.87
N GLY A 135 -4.36 -4.29 23.39
CA GLY A 135 -5.30 -3.96 22.32
C GLY A 135 -5.03 -4.69 21.01
N LEU A 136 -3.76 -4.88 20.65
CA LEU A 136 -3.38 -5.67 19.46
C LEU A 136 -3.69 -7.16 19.64
N ARG A 137 -3.40 -7.73 20.82
CA ARG A 137 -3.75 -9.13 21.12
C ARG A 137 -5.26 -9.37 21.14
N ASP A 138 -6.02 -8.47 21.77
CA ASP A 138 -7.48 -8.54 21.81
C ASP A 138 -8.07 -8.43 20.39
N LEU A 139 -7.48 -7.63 19.50
CA LEU A 139 -7.91 -7.53 18.10
C LEU A 139 -7.63 -8.82 17.32
N GLN A 140 -6.48 -9.45 17.55
CA GLN A 140 -6.16 -10.74 16.94
C GLN A 140 -7.15 -11.83 17.39
N GLU A 141 -7.39 -11.95 18.70
CA GLU A 141 -8.33 -12.93 19.25
C GLU A 141 -9.76 -12.71 18.71
N LEU A 142 -10.18 -11.46 18.52
CA LEU A 142 -11.45 -11.15 17.89
C LEU A 142 -11.53 -11.72 16.46
N CYS A 143 -10.48 -11.55 15.66
CA CYS A 143 -10.41 -12.07 14.30
C CYS A 143 -10.47 -13.59 14.27
N ASP A 144 -9.78 -14.26 15.20
CA ASP A 144 -9.78 -15.73 15.31
C ASP A 144 -11.20 -16.24 15.61
N VAL A 145 -11.87 -15.68 16.62
CA VAL A 145 -13.24 -16.07 17.00
C VAL A 145 -14.25 -15.82 15.89
N VAL A 146 -14.10 -14.71 15.13
CA VAL A 146 -14.96 -14.41 13.98
C VAL A 146 -14.72 -15.42 12.85
N SER A 147 -13.46 -15.76 12.58
CA SER A 147 -13.08 -16.72 11.53
C SER A 147 -13.63 -18.11 11.84
N ASP A 148 -13.45 -18.59 13.07
CA ASP A 148 -13.95 -19.89 13.52
C ASP A 148 -15.47 -19.97 13.36
N LYS A 149 -16.21 -18.98 13.88
CA LYS A 149 -17.68 -18.93 13.78
C LYS A 149 -18.16 -18.86 12.34
N PHE A 150 -17.43 -18.16 11.48
CA PHE A 150 -17.75 -18.05 10.07
C PHE A 150 -17.57 -19.39 9.35
N ILE A 151 -16.45 -20.08 9.56
CA ILE A 151 -16.18 -21.41 9.00
C ILE A 151 -17.26 -22.40 9.44
N ASP A 152 -17.54 -22.43 10.74
CA ASP A 152 -18.60 -23.23 11.36
C ASP A 152 -19.98 -22.99 10.72
N ALA A 153 -20.36 -21.73 10.54
CA ALA A 153 -21.65 -21.37 9.94
C ALA A 153 -21.72 -21.74 8.45
N ARG A 154 -20.61 -21.56 7.72
CA ARG A 154 -20.48 -21.93 6.31
C ARG A 154 -20.64 -23.44 6.12
N GLU A 155 -20.03 -24.25 6.98
CA GLU A 155 -20.12 -25.71 6.92
C GLU A 155 -21.54 -26.22 7.21
N ARG A 156 -22.20 -25.63 8.23
CA ARG A 156 -23.61 -25.92 8.51
C ARG A 156 -24.53 -25.57 7.32
N PHE A 157 -24.26 -24.43 6.67
CA PHE A 157 -25.02 -24.03 5.47
C PHE A 157 -24.78 -24.98 4.30
N ALA A 158 -23.52 -25.36 4.02
CA ALA A 158 -23.17 -26.30 2.97
C ALA A 158 -23.84 -27.67 3.16
N ALA A 159 -23.87 -28.18 4.40
CA ALA A 159 -24.54 -29.44 4.73
C ALA A 159 -26.06 -29.38 4.55
N SER A 160 -26.67 -28.21 4.75
CA SER A 160 -28.12 -28.01 4.56
C SER A 160 -28.54 -27.86 3.09
N GLY A 161 -27.63 -27.41 2.21
CA GLY A 161 -27.90 -27.21 0.79
C GLY A 161 -27.65 -28.45 -0.10
N SER A 162 -27.13 -29.54 0.48
CA SER A 162 -26.90 -30.81 -0.21
C SER A 162 -27.97 -31.88 0.04
N SER A 163 -29.16 -31.47 0.52
CA SER A 163 -30.38 -32.30 0.64
C SER A 163 -31.53 -31.64 -0.10
#